data_AF-A0A933H6W5-F1
#
_entry.id   AF-A0A933H6W5-F1
#
_cell.length_a   1.000
_cell.length_b   1.000
_cell.length_c   1.000
_cell.angle_alpha   90.00
_cell.angle_beta   90.00
_cell.angle_gamma   90.00
#
_symmetry.space_group_name_H-M   'P 1'
#
loop_
_entity.id
_entity.type
_entity.pdbx_description
1 polymer ?
#
loop_
_entity_poly.entity_id
_entity_poly.type
_entity_poly.pdbx_seq_one_letter_code
_entity_poly.pdbx_strand_id
1 'polypeptide(L)' 'TLTAEQVAAAVAERIAAYKKPQFVDFVERLPRKENGEIDRAAVKATHG' A
#
# COMPACT_ATOMS: atom_id res chain seq x y z
N THR A 1 3.91 9.76 14.80
CA THR A 1 3.57 8.48 14.14
C THR A 1 2.63 8.76 12.99
N LEU A 2 2.86 8.16 11.83
CA LEU A 2 1.97 8.25 10.67
C LEU A 2 0.89 7.15 10.77
N THR A 3 -0.36 7.47 10.45
CA THR A 3 -1.48 6.49 10.44
C THR A 3 -1.98 6.18 9.03
N ALA A 4 -2.71 5.07 8.90
CA ALA A 4 -3.31 4.64 7.64
C ALA A 4 -4.35 5.67 7.12
N GLU A 5 -5.14 6.25 8.02
CA GLU A 5 -6.16 7.25 7.72
C GLU A 5 -5.54 8.53 7.18
N GLN A 6 -4.40 8.95 7.74
CA GLN A 6 -3.66 10.13 7.27
C GLN A 6 -3.17 9.92 5.83
N VAL A 7 -2.66 8.73 5.50
CA VAL A 7 -2.25 8.40 4.13
C VAL A 7 -3.46 8.40 3.18
N ALA A 8 -4.56 7.75 3.57
CA ALA A 8 -5.76 7.68 2.75
C ALA A 8 -6.38 9.08 2.50
N ALA A 9 -6.44 9.94 3.53
CA ALA A 9 -6.94 11.30 3.41
C ALA A 9 -6.08 12.14 2.45
N ALA A 10 -4.75 12.08 2.58
CA ALA A 10 -3.83 12.80 1.70
C ALA A 10 -3.90 12.36 0.23
N VAL A 11 -4.26 11.09 -0.03
CA VAL A 11 -4.50 10.60 -1.40
C VAL A 11 -5.84 11.10 -1.94
N ALA A 12 -6.90 11.11 -1.10
CA ALA A 12 -8.24 11.54 -1.50
C ALA A 12 -8.31 13.01 -1.97
N GLU A 13 -7.39 13.86 -1.53
CA GLU A 13 -7.27 15.26 -1.99
C GLU A 13 -6.73 15.39 -3.43
N ARG A 14 -6.08 14.34 -3.96
CA ARG A 14 -5.36 14.39 -5.25
C ARG A 14 -6.06 13.65 -6.38
N ILE A 15 -6.94 12.71 -6.06
CA ILE A 15 -7.62 11.86 -7.03
C ILE A 15 -9.09 11.68 -6.67
N ALA A 16 -9.90 11.22 -7.62
CA ALA A 16 -11.30 10.90 -7.36
C ALA A 16 -11.45 9.95 -6.17
N ALA A 17 -12.40 10.23 -5.28
CA ALA A 17 -12.54 9.55 -3.99
C ALA A 17 -12.67 8.02 -4.07
N TYR A 18 -13.28 7.49 -5.14
CA TYR A 18 -13.43 6.04 -5.34
C TYR A 18 -12.09 5.32 -5.61
N LYS A 19 -11.01 6.06 -5.94
CA LYS A 19 -9.65 5.52 -6.12
C LYS A 19 -8.84 5.55 -4.83
N LYS A 20 -9.37 6.11 -3.75
CA LYS A 20 -8.72 6.14 -2.44
C LYS A 20 -8.47 4.70 -1.96
N PRO A 21 -7.29 4.38 -1.38
CA PRO A 21 -7.07 3.09 -0.72
C PRO A 21 -8.13 2.81 0.35
N GLN A 22 -8.62 1.57 0.41
CA GLN A 22 -9.57 1.15 1.44
C GLN A 22 -8.87 0.87 2.78
N PHE A 23 -7.63 0.38 2.74
CA PHE A 23 -6.76 0.20 3.90
C PHE A 23 -5.29 0.48 3.50
N VAL A 24 -4.45 0.72 4.51
CA VAL A 24 -3.00 0.88 4.36
C VAL A 24 -2.34 0.09 5.47
N ASP A 25 -1.39 -0.76 5.11
CA ASP A 25 -0.60 -1.55 6.05
C ASP A 25 0.87 -1.13 5.97
N PHE A 26 1.53 -1.04 7.13
CA PHE A 26 2.92 -0.60 7.23
C PHE A 26 3.81 -1.81 7.49
N VAL A 27 4.74 -2.06 6.55
CA VAL A 27 5.69 -3.17 6.64
C VAL A 27 7.11 -2.64 6.69
N GLU A 28 8.00 -3.36 7.37
CA GLU A 28 9.43 -2.99 7.44
C GLU A 28 10.10 -3.02 6.06
N ARG A 29 9.67 -3.94 5.19
CA ARG A 29 10.18 -4.08 3.82
C ARG A 29 9.17 -4.74 2.91
N LEU A 30 9.18 -4.33 1.63
CA LEU A 30 8.41 -5.03 0.60
C LEU A 30 9.11 -6.34 0.23
N PRO A 31 8.34 -7.43 -0.03
CA PRO A 31 8.90 -8.65 -0.59
C PRO A 31 9.45 -8.35 -2.00
N ARG A 32 10.56 -9.00 -2.32
CA ARG A 32 11.32 -8.78 -3.55
C ARG A 32 11.59 -10.13 -4.21
N LYS A 33 11.53 -10.16 -5.54
CA LYS A 33 12.01 -11.29 -6.34
C LYS A 33 13.53 -11.31 -6.38
N GLU A 34 14.12 -12.39 -6.89
CA GLU A 34 15.58 -12.52 -7.07
C GLU A 34 16.18 -11.40 -7.94
N ASN A 35 15.42 -10.90 -8.91
CA ASN A 35 15.83 -9.77 -9.76
C ASN A 35 15.68 -8.39 -9.08
N GLY A 36 15.22 -8.34 -7.83
CA GLY A 36 15.04 -7.10 -7.06
C GLY A 36 13.74 -6.35 -7.31
N GLU A 37 12.87 -6.80 -8.22
CA GLU A 37 11.53 -6.21 -8.38
C GLU A 37 10.62 -6.56 -7.19
N ILE A 38 9.58 -5.77 -6.96
CA ILE A 38 8.58 -6.07 -5.92
C ILE A 38 7.83 -7.35 -6.30
N ASP A 39 7.76 -8.29 -5.36
CA ASP A 39 6.93 -9.48 -5.52
C ASP A 39 5.48 -9.17 -5.16
N ARG A 40 4.70 -8.76 -6.17
CA ARG A 40 3.27 -8.46 -6.02
C ARG A 40 2.43 -9.70 -5.67
N ALA A 41 2.86 -10.90 -6.04
CA ALA A 41 2.15 -12.13 -5.70
C ALA A 41 2.28 -12.41 -4.20
N ALA A 42 3.47 -12.25 -3.64
CA ALA A 42 3.70 -12.35 -2.19
C ALA A 42 2.92 -11.27 -1.41
N VAL A 43 2.89 -10.02 -1.90
CA VAL A 43 2.05 -8.96 -1.30
C VAL A 43 0.57 -9.37 -1.28
N LYS A 44 0.05 -9.87 -2.42
CA LYS A 44 -1.34 -10.32 -2.52
C LYS A 44 -1.65 -11.50 -1.61
N ALA A 45 -0.73 -12.45 -1.45
CA ALA A 45 -0.94 -13.59 -0.56
C ALA A 45 -1.02 -13.18 0.92
N THR A 46 -0.37 -12.08 1.30
CA THR A 46 -0.29 -11.63 2.70
C THR A 46 -1.35 -10.57 3.03
N HIS A 47 -1.73 -9.72 2.08
CA HIS A 47 -2.60 -8.55 2.31
C HIS A 47 -3.77 -8.43 1.32
N GLY A 48 -3.95 -9.37 0.38
CA GLY A 48 -4.89 -9.26 -0.74
C GLY A 48 -6.20 -9.98 -0.57
#